data_AF-A0ABC8RE41-F1
#
_entry.id   AF-A0ABC8RE41-F1
#
_cell.length_a   1.000
_cell.length_b   1.000
_cell.length_c   1.000
_cell.angle_alpha   90.00
_cell.angle_beta   90.00
_cell.angle_gamma   90.00
#
_symmetry.space_group_name_H-M   'P 1'
#
loop_
_entity.id
_entity.type
_entity.pdbx_description
1 polymer ?
#
loop_
_entity_poly.entity_id
_entity_poly.type
_entity_poly.pdbx_seq_one_letter_code
_entity_poly.pdbx_strand_id
1 'polypeptide(L)'
;MSSCNLPQDLIVQILSRLPVKSLLRFKSVSKPWLALTMNPTFISLHLTHTDMNPKNDAVIIHSLSLRHDHIMSLCNVNPIDNKPINLDHPFPEIFLQMDLVGSCNGLVCLGCPPLGQMIILWNPATRMYKTIRLPSTKMDRGEVDKVSLGLGFDPVENDYKIVRIMCMTPKKPKKIQVKVQVYSVNRDSWKVIQDETPFYLIQTRCNAIAKGIPYWTAFIESEKSEFHEVLLFFDTQKEVFLQGAVPNFPMGEGTNARLVELKDGLASLVYYLSEESNKGAGVDVWVLDDCKKSWSKKFSVGPIPFKVERLIQCSKNGEIVAEGTGEIVAEGTEGKLFLYDPKTNGIKNISIDKVQAHSYEAFSYTESLVSIKGMKQVGL
;
A
#
# COMPACT_ATOMS: atom_id res chain seq x y z
N MET A 1 -47.29 24.56 -5.16
CA MET A 1 -46.57 23.39 -5.70
C MET A 1 -45.89 22.71 -4.52
N SER A 2 -46.36 21.53 -4.14
CA SER A 2 -45.73 20.75 -3.06
C SER A 2 -44.35 20.32 -3.54
N SER A 3 -43.28 20.80 -2.91
CA SER A 3 -41.93 20.35 -3.21
C SER A 3 -41.84 18.87 -2.86
N CYS A 4 -41.69 17.99 -3.85
CA CYS A 4 -41.28 16.60 -3.62
C CYS A 4 -39.84 16.61 -3.09
N ASN A 5 -39.69 16.81 -1.78
CA ASN A 5 -38.41 16.68 -1.12
C ASN A 5 -38.14 15.20 -0.93
N LEU A 6 -37.06 14.72 -1.57
CA LEU A 6 -36.57 13.36 -1.35
C LEU A 6 -36.19 13.21 0.14
N PRO A 7 -36.57 12.11 0.82
CA PRO A 7 -36.15 11.87 2.20
C PRO A 7 -34.63 11.88 2.35
N GLN A 8 -34.13 12.41 3.47
CA GLN A 8 -32.70 12.55 3.72
C GLN A 8 -31.94 11.22 3.61
N ASP A 9 -32.53 10.13 4.11
CA ASP A 9 -31.91 8.80 4.06
C ASP A 9 -31.74 8.30 2.61
N LEU A 10 -32.69 8.62 1.73
CA LEU A 10 -32.57 8.28 0.30
C LEU A 10 -31.49 9.12 -0.38
N ILE A 11 -31.36 10.40 -0.02
CA ILE A 11 -30.25 11.25 -0.50
C ILE A 11 -28.90 10.63 -0.08
N VAL A 12 -28.77 10.23 1.19
CA VAL A 12 -27.56 9.58 1.70
C VAL A 12 -27.23 8.31 0.92
N GLN A 13 -28.21 7.43 0.70
CA GLN A 13 -28.00 6.18 -0.05
C GLN A 13 -27.66 6.39 -1.52
N ILE A 14 -28.20 7.43 -2.16
CA ILE A 14 -27.87 7.77 -3.55
C ILE A 14 -26.45 8.32 -3.62
N LEU A 15 -26.14 9.32 -2.79
CA LEU A 15 -24.85 10.01 -2.82
C LEU A 15 -23.71 9.07 -2.38
N SER A 16 -23.93 8.16 -1.44
CA SER A 16 -22.90 7.22 -0.97
C SER A 16 -22.45 6.22 -2.05
N ARG A 17 -23.15 6.12 -3.19
CA ARG A 17 -22.80 5.24 -4.32
C ARG A 17 -22.17 6.00 -5.49
N LEU A 18 -22.04 7.32 -5.40
CA LEU A 18 -21.46 8.13 -6.47
C LEU A 18 -19.92 8.11 -6.44
N PRO A 19 -19.26 8.28 -7.59
CA PRO A 19 -17.81 8.46 -7.64
C PRO A 19 -17.34 9.67 -6.82
N VAL A 20 -16.14 9.59 -6.24
CA VAL A 20 -15.57 10.66 -5.41
C VAL A 20 -15.52 11.98 -6.19
N LYS A 21 -15.13 11.94 -7.46
CA LYS A 21 -15.11 13.12 -8.35
C LYS A 21 -16.45 13.85 -8.42
N SER A 22 -17.57 13.12 -8.45
CA SER A 22 -18.91 13.73 -8.45
C SER A 22 -19.21 14.37 -7.11
N LEU A 23 -18.91 13.68 -6.00
CA LEU A 23 -19.14 14.18 -4.65
C LEU A 23 -18.30 15.42 -4.33
N LEU A 24 -17.08 15.52 -4.87
CA LEU A 24 -16.25 16.72 -4.75
C LEU A 24 -16.85 17.94 -5.44
N ARG A 25 -17.53 17.78 -6.58
CA ARG A 25 -18.26 18.87 -7.25
C ARG A 25 -19.48 19.29 -6.43
N PHE A 26 -20.12 18.33 -5.76
CA PHE A 26 -21.33 18.53 -4.98
C PHE A 26 -21.11 19.33 -3.69
N LYS A 27 -19.87 19.38 -3.19
CA LYS A 27 -19.46 20.28 -2.10
C LYS A 27 -19.79 21.75 -2.39
N SER A 28 -19.79 22.16 -3.66
CA SER A 28 -20.05 23.55 -4.09
C SER A 28 -21.52 23.83 -4.37
N VAL A 29 -22.40 22.83 -4.34
CA VAL A 29 -23.82 22.97 -4.72
C VAL A 29 -24.65 23.51 -3.56
N SER A 30 -24.46 23.00 -2.33
CA SER A 30 -25.22 23.43 -1.16
C SER A 30 -24.47 23.16 0.16
N LYS A 31 -24.79 23.95 1.21
CA LYS A 31 -24.24 23.73 2.57
C LYS A 31 -24.59 22.35 3.15
N PRO A 32 -25.82 21.81 3.00
CA PRO A 32 -26.14 20.46 3.45
C PRO A 32 -25.29 19.37 2.78
N TRP A 33 -25.03 19.48 1.47
CA TRP A 33 -24.22 18.51 0.74
C TRP A 33 -22.73 18.59 1.11
N LEU A 34 -22.23 19.80 1.33
CA LEU A 34 -20.91 20.01 1.91
C LEU A 34 -20.80 19.33 3.29
N ALA A 35 -21.74 19.59 4.19
CA ALA A 35 -21.75 19.00 5.53
C ALA A 35 -21.84 17.46 5.48
N LEU A 36 -22.66 16.91 4.58
CA LEU A 36 -22.81 15.47 4.41
C LEU A 36 -21.51 14.82 3.91
N THR A 37 -20.85 15.37 2.89
CA THR A 37 -19.60 14.82 2.34
C THR A 37 -18.39 14.95 3.27
N MET A 38 -18.52 15.70 4.37
CA MET A 38 -17.52 15.81 5.44
C MET A 38 -17.89 14.99 6.68
N ASN A 39 -19.07 14.35 6.70
CA ASN A 39 -19.52 13.56 7.83
C ASN A 39 -18.80 12.20 7.88
N PRO A 40 -18.18 11.80 9.00
CA PRO A 40 -17.44 10.54 9.11
C PRO A 40 -18.29 9.28 8.82
N THR A 41 -19.56 9.26 9.25
CA THR A 41 -20.48 8.15 8.98
C THR A 41 -20.80 8.04 7.50
N PHE A 42 -21.01 9.17 6.80
CA PHE A 42 -21.19 9.18 5.35
C PHE A 42 -19.94 8.70 4.63
N ILE A 43 -18.75 9.15 5.05
CA ILE A 43 -17.47 8.74 4.45
C ILE A 43 -17.26 7.23 4.61
N SER A 44 -17.53 6.69 5.80
CA SER A 44 -17.45 5.24 6.06
C SER A 44 -18.41 4.44 5.17
N LEU A 45 -19.68 4.88 5.06
CA LEU A 45 -20.67 4.25 4.19
C LEU A 45 -20.27 4.33 2.71
N HIS A 46 -19.75 5.48 2.26
CA HIS A 46 -19.26 5.69 0.91
C HIS A 46 -18.06 4.80 0.58
N LEU A 47 -17.11 4.66 1.52
CA LEU A 47 -15.97 3.75 1.41
C LEU A 47 -16.45 2.31 1.22
N THR A 48 -17.36 1.83 2.07
CA THR A 48 -17.93 0.48 1.95
C THR A 48 -18.55 0.22 0.58
N HIS A 49 -19.33 1.16 0.06
CA HIS A 49 -19.90 1.04 -1.29
C HIS A 49 -18.85 1.11 -2.40
N THR A 50 -17.81 1.91 -2.21
CA THR A 50 -16.74 2.08 -3.19
C THR A 50 -15.89 0.82 -3.27
N ASP A 51 -15.51 0.24 -2.13
CA ASP A 51 -14.76 -1.01 -2.01
C ASP A 51 -15.53 -2.20 -2.59
N MET A 52 -16.85 -2.27 -2.39
CA MET A 52 -17.69 -3.35 -2.93
C MET A 52 -17.92 -3.27 -4.44
N ASN A 53 -17.59 -2.15 -5.10
CA ASN A 53 -17.83 -1.96 -6.52
C ASN A 53 -16.55 -2.19 -7.33
N PRO A 54 -16.45 -3.29 -8.11
CA PRO A 54 -15.24 -3.62 -8.88
C PRO A 54 -14.84 -2.56 -9.91
N LYS A 55 -15.74 -1.65 -10.27
CA LYS A 55 -15.44 -0.53 -11.19
C LYS A 55 -14.52 0.52 -10.57
N ASN A 56 -14.44 0.57 -9.24
CA ASN A 56 -13.59 1.51 -8.52
C ASN A 56 -12.23 0.90 -8.13
N ASP A 57 -11.95 -0.33 -8.57
CA ASP A 57 -10.69 -0.99 -8.28
C ASP A 57 -9.55 -0.35 -9.09
N ALA A 58 -8.51 0.01 -8.38
CA ALA A 58 -7.34 0.67 -8.93
C ALA A 58 -6.08 0.25 -8.18
N VAL A 59 -4.95 0.49 -8.82
CA VAL A 59 -3.63 0.32 -8.24
C VAL A 59 -2.91 1.65 -8.34
N ILE A 60 -2.37 2.12 -7.21
CA ILE A 60 -1.48 3.27 -7.20
C ILE A 60 -0.05 2.78 -7.35
N ILE A 61 0.66 3.30 -8.34
CA ILE A 61 1.99 2.86 -8.75
C ILE A 61 2.96 4.03 -8.52
N HIS A 62 4.06 3.73 -7.86
CA HIS A 62 5.21 4.60 -7.73
C HIS A 62 6.33 4.08 -8.63
N SER A 63 6.88 4.96 -9.45
CA SER A 63 8.14 4.74 -10.14
C SER A 63 9.26 5.44 -9.36
N LEU A 64 10.19 4.63 -8.86
CA LEU A 64 11.38 5.08 -8.15
C LEU A 64 12.33 5.71 -9.17
N SER A 65 12.87 6.87 -8.80
CA SER A 65 13.92 7.51 -9.54
C SER A 65 15.06 7.90 -8.61
N LEU A 66 16.27 7.94 -9.17
CA LEU A 66 17.48 8.41 -8.50
C LEU A 66 17.74 9.92 -8.75
N ARG A 67 16.88 10.62 -9.50
CA ARG A 67 17.11 12.01 -9.96
C ARG A 67 16.00 13.01 -9.58
N HIS A 68 15.29 12.78 -8.48
CA HIS A 68 14.16 13.60 -7.95
C HIS A 68 12.88 13.58 -8.79
N ASP A 69 12.85 12.90 -9.93
CA ASP A 69 11.70 12.74 -10.83
C ASP A 69 10.85 11.52 -10.48
N HIS A 70 10.41 11.45 -9.22
CA HIS A 70 9.44 10.42 -8.80
C HIS A 70 8.11 10.62 -9.51
N ILE A 71 7.52 9.52 -10.00
CA ILE A 71 6.22 9.57 -10.66
C ILE A 71 5.24 8.69 -9.88
N MET A 72 4.10 9.29 -9.53
CA MET A 72 2.95 8.60 -8.98
C MET A 72 1.89 8.48 -10.07
N SER A 73 1.43 7.26 -10.35
CA SER A 73 0.40 7.02 -11.36
C SER A 73 -0.74 6.19 -10.78
N LEU A 74 -1.98 6.55 -11.12
CA LEU A 74 -3.18 5.78 -10.81
C LEU A 74 -3.55 4.92 -12.02
N CYS A 75 -3.52 3.60 -11.85
CA CYS A 75 -3.96 2.64 -12.84
C CYS A 75 -5.34 2.10 -12.46
N ASN A 76 -6.39 2.54 -13.17
CA ASN A 76 -7.73 1.98 -13.01
C ASN A 76 -7.83 0.65 -13.74
N VAL A 77 -8.39 -0.37 -13.08
CA VAL A 77 -8.52 -1.70 -13.66
C VAL A 77 -9.61 -1.72 -14.76
N ASN A 78 -10.71 -0.97 -14.55
CA ASN A 78 -11.97 -1.11 -15.29
C ASN A 78 -12.54 0.12 -16.06
N PRO A 79 -11.74 0.99 -16.70
CA PRO A 79 -12.28 1.82 -17.81
C PRO A 79 -11.92 1.37 -19.25
N ILE A 80 -12.57 2.03 -20.21
CA ILE A 80 -12.45 1.82 -21.66
C ILE A 80 -11.15 2.44 -22.22
N ASP A 81 -10.62 3.48 -21.55
CA ASP A 81 -9.33 4.13 -21.82
C ASP A 81 -8.42 4.02 -20.58
N ASN A 82 -7.69 2.90 -20.46
CA ASN A 82 -6.87 2.55 -19.29
C ASN A 82 -5.46 3.17 -19.31
N LYS A 83 -5.31 4.42 -19.76
CA LYS A 83 -4.03 5.10 -19.59
C LYS A 83 -3.83 5.44 -18.11
N PRO A 84 -2.69 5.08 -17.49
CA PRO A 84 -2.38 5.50 -16.13
C PRO A 84 -2.46 7.03 -16.02
N ILE A 85 -3.08 7.51 -14.95
CA ILE A 85 -3.21 8.94 -14.69
C ILE A 85 -2.05 9.36 -13.79
N ASN A 86 -1.17 10.23 -14.28
CA ASN A 86 -0.13 10.81 -13.44
C ASN A 86 -0.76 11.73 -12.38
N LEU A 87 -0.30 11.58 -11.14
CA LEU A 87 -0.81 12.27 -9.97
C LEU A 87 0.21 13.30 -9.49
N ASP A 88 -0.26 14.50 -9.20
CA ASP A 88 0.54 15.52 -8.51
C ASP A 88 0.71 15.10 -7.04
N HIS A 89 1.83 14.45 -6.72
CA HIS A 89 2.10 14.06 -5.34
C HIS A 89 2.69 15.25 -4.56
N PRO A 90 2.37 15.41 -3.26
CA PRO A 90 2.84 16.53 -2.42
C PRO A 90 4.27 16.38 -1.91
N PHE A 91 5.03 15.40 -2.39
CA PHE A 91 6.33 15.07 -1.79
C PHE A 91 7.38 16.08 -2.26
N PRO A 92 8.12 16.73 -1.35
CA PRO A 92 9.07 17.77 -1.73
C PRO A 92 10.21 17.24 -2.63
N GLU A 93 10.45 17.91 -3.75
CA GLU A 93 11.51 17.59 -4.71
C GLU A 93 12.93 17.74 -4.11
N ILE A 94 13.09 18.35 -2.93
CA ILE A 94 14.38 18.43 -2.23
C ILE A 94 14.88 17.05 -1.75
N PHE A 95 14.01 16.06 -1.67
CA PHE A 95 14.38 14.69 -1.32
C PHE A 95 14.62 13.85 -2.57
N LEU A 96 15.80 13.24 -2.65
CA LEU A 96 16.22 12.36 -3.75
C LEU A 96 15.40 11.07 -3.85
N GLN A 97 14.86 10.60 -2.72
CA GLN A 97 14.15 9.34 -2.61
C GLN A 97 12.83 9.53 -1.89
N MET A 98 11.82 8.85 -2.41
CA MET A 98 10.49 8.73 -1.84
C MET A 98 10.14 7.24 -1.80
N ASP A 99 9.46 6.80 -0.75
CA ASP A 99 8.83 5.49 -0.64
C ASP A 99 7.31 5.64 -0.69
N LEU A 100 6.66 4.77 -1.45
CA LEU A 100 5.24 4.50 -1.30
C LEU A 100 5.05 3.52 -0.14
N VAL A 101 4.80 4.05 1.06
CA VAL A 101 4.70 3.23 2.28
C VAL A 101 3.47 2.32 2.25
N GLY A 102 2.36 2.82 1.71
CA GLY A 102 1.13 2.04 1.55
C GLY A 102 -0.12 2.87 1.36
N SER A 103 -1.23 2.18 1.13
CA SER A 103 -2.57 2.74 0.91
C SER A 103 -3.56 2.10 1.88
N CYS A 104 -4.44 2.91 2.48
CA CYS A 104 -5.49 2.44 3.37
C CYS A 104 -6.69 3.40 3.31
N ASN A 105 -7.89 2.89 2.97
CA ASN A 105 -9.13 3.66 2.90
C ASN A 105 -9.00 4.94 2.04
N GLY A 106 -8.24 4.86 0.94
CA GLY A 106 -7.96 5.98 0.03
C GLY A 106 -6.95 7.02 0.53
N LEU A 107 -6.39 6.86 1.74
CA LEU A 107 -5.19 7.58 2.15
C LEU A 107 -3.95 6.82 1.70
N VAL A 108 -2.97 7.57 1.22
CA VAL A 108 -1.64 7.10 0.80
C VAL A 108 -0.61 7.67 1.75
N CYS A 109 0.26 6.83 2.28
CA CYS A 109 1.41 7.25 3.09
C CYS A 109 2.67 7.28 2.22
N LEU A 110 3.37 8.41 2.23
CA LEU A 110 4.66 8.61 1.57
C LEU A 110 5.74 8.84 2.62
N GLY A 111 6.94 8.30 2.38
CA GLY A 111 8.08 8.40 3.30
C GLY A 111 9.38 8.80 2.60
N CYS A 112 10.32 9.38 3.33
CA CYS A 112 11.70 9.59 2.85
C CYS A 112 12.63 8.50 3.41
N PRO A 113 13.06 7.51 2.61
CA PRO A 113 14.09 6.57 3.03
C PRO A 113 15.49 7.22 3.09
N PRO A 114 16.48 6.53 3.69
CA PRO A 114 16.31 5.36 4.55
C PRO A 114 15.95 5.73 6.00
N LEU A 115 16.04 7.02 6.38
CA LEU A 115 15.94 7.46 7.78
C LEU A 115 14.54 7.96 8.19
N GLY A 116 13.56 7.95 7.29
CA GLY A 116 12.19 8.39 7.57
C GLY A 116 12.12 9.86 7.98
N GLN A 117 12.89 10.73 7.30
CA GLN A 117 13.02 12.17 7.64
C GLN A 117 11.80 13.01 7.25
N MET A 118 10.94 12.44 6.40
CA MET A 118 9.69 13.04 5.97
C MET A 118 8.63 11.95 5.93
N ILE A 119 7.44 12.28 6.40
CA ILE A 119 6.25 11.43 6.32
C ILE A 119 5.08 12.30 5.90
N ILE A 120 4.36 11.89 4.85
CA ILE A 120 3.18 12.59 4.35
C ILE A 120 2.02 11.62 4.25
N LEU A 121 0.88 12.01 4.80
CA LEU A 121 -0.41 11.39 4.48
C LEU A 121 -1.08 12.21 3.38
N TRP A 122 -1.49 11.55 2.32
CA TRP A 122 -2.04 12.16 1.11
C TRP A 122 -3.31 11.45 0.69
N ASN A 123 -4.33 12.20 0.33
CA ASN A 123 -5.51 11.68 -0.37
C ASN A 123 -5.42 12.15 -1.83
N PRO A 124 -5.06 11.26 -2.78
CA PRO A 124 -4.96 11.60 -4.20
C PRO A 124 -6.29 12.10 -4.78
N ALA A 125 -7.41 11.48 -4.43
CA ALA A 125 -8.72 11.81 -4.99
C ALA A 125 -9.19 13.22 -4.60
N THR A 126 -8.90 13.65 -3.37
CA THR A 126 -9.24 15.01 -2.90
C THR A 126 -8.13 16.04 -3.11
N ARG A 127 -6.92 15.60 -3.52
CA ARG A 127 -5.71 16.42 -3.65
C ARG A 127 -5.37 17.16 -2.34
N MET A 128 -5.57 16.48 -1.21
CA MET A 128 -5.30 17.00 0.13
C MET A 128 -4.19 16.19 0.79
N TYR A 129 -3.28 16.84 1.51
CA TYR A 129 -2.16 16.18 2.18
C TYR A 129 -1.81 16.80 3.52
N LYS A 130 -1.21 16.03 4.42
CA LYS A 130 -0.69 16.47 5.71
C LYS A 130 0.73 15.95 5.88
N THR A 131 1.67 16.86 6.09
CA THR A 131 3.02 16.53 6.58
C THR A 131 2.97 16.19 8.05
N ILE A 132 3.50 15.03 8.42
CA ILE A 132 3.55 14.59 9.81
C ILE A 132 4.80 15.16 10.47
N ARG A 133 4.61 15.91 11.55
CA ARG A 133 5.73 16.45 12.33
C ARG A 133 6.42 15.29 13.04
N LEU A 134 7.70 15.08 12.73
CA LEU A 134 8.50 14.08 13.44
C LEU A 134 8.81 14.56 14.88
N PRO A 135 8.97 13.63 15.83
CA PRO A 135 9.41 13.99 17.18
C PRO A 135 10.77 14.70 17.12
N SER A 136 10.94 15.74 17.94
CA SER A 136 12.19 16.50 18.08
C SER A 136 13.32 15.72 18.76
N THR A 137 13.13 14.43 19.06
CA THR A 137 14.20 13.57 19.54
C THR A 137 15.34 13.61 18.54
N LYS A 138 16.50 14.10 18.99
CA LYS A 138 17.76 13.99 18.26
C LYS A 138 17.92 12.51 17.92
N MET A 139 17.74 12.16 16.66
CA MET A 139 18.24 10.88 16.18
C MET A 139 19.75 11.02 16.27
N ASP A 140 20.38 10.27 17.17
CA ASP A 140 21.82 10.23 17.24
C ASP A 140 22.31 9.64 15.92
N ARG A 141 22.74 10.55 15.03
CA ARG A 141 23.23 10.19 13.69
C ARG A 141 24.36 9.18 13.90
N GLY A 142 24.21 8.00 13.30
CA GLY A 142 25.15 6.89 13.46
C GLY A 142 24.74 5.81 14.47
N GLU A 143 23.52 5.84 15.01
CA GLU A 143 22.91 4.70 15.72
C GLU A 143 21.74 4.06 14.99
N VAL A 144 21.00 4.83 14.18
CA VAL A 144 19.88 4.33 13.35
C VAL A 144 20.38 4.15 11.92
N ASP A 145 20.28 2.93 11.40
CA ASP A 145 20.67 2.66 10.01
C ASP A 145 19.50 2.85 9.06
N LYS A 146 18.30 2.51 9.53
CA LYS A 146 17.11 2.42 8.71
C LYS A 146 15.85 2.63 9.53
N VAL A 147 14.86 3.24 8.89
CA VAL A 147 13.49 3.36 9.38
C VAL A 147 12.56 2.61 8.45
N SER A 148 11.76 1.73 9.02
CA SER A 148 10.63 1.11 8.34
C SER A 148 9.32 1.77 8.76
N LEU A 149 8.48 2.11 7.78
CA LEU A 149 7.18 2.75 8.00
C LEU A 149 6.02 1.81 7.69
N GLY A 150 4.88 1.99 8.36
CA GLY A 150 3.64 1.32 7.99
C GLY A 150 2.43 2.20 8.28
N LEU A 151 1.44 2.17 7.39
CA LEU A 151 0.16 2.81 7.59
C LEU A 151 -0.85 1.76 8.08
N GLY A 152 -1.54 2.07 9.17
CA GLY A 152 -2.63 1.26 9.69
C GLY A 152 -3.87 2.07 10.00
N PHE A 153 -4.98 1.38 10.21
CA PHE A 153 -6.26 1.93 10.59
C PHE A 153 -6.81 1.18 11.80
N ASP A 154 -7.22 1.93 12.82
CA ASP A 154 -7.93 1.45 13.99
C ASP A 154 -9.43 1.70 13.76
N PRO A 155 -10.22 0.65 13.46
CA PRO A 155 -11.64 0.82 13.17
C PRO A 155 -12.49 1.13 14.42
N VAL A 156 -11.98 0.88 15.63
CA VAL A 156 -12.69 1.14 16.89
C VAL A 156 -12.61 2.63 17.22
N GLU A 157 -11.40 3.19 17.16
CA GLU A 157 -11.16 4.61 17.43
C GLU A 157 -11.35 5.49 16.17
N ASN A 158 -11.64 4.86 15.02
CA ASN A 158 -11.67 5.51 13.70
C ASN A 158 -10.43 6.39 13.48
N ASP A 159 -9.26 5.82 13.74
CA ASP A 159 -7.98 6.53 13.76
C ASP A 159 -6.99 5.90 12.78
N TYR A 160 -6.29 6.74 12.03
CA TYR A 160 -5.18 6.27 11.22
C TYR A 160 -3.91 6.35 12.06
N LYS A 161 -3.12 5.27 12.02
CA LYS A 161 -1.88 5.17 12.77
C LYS A 161 -0.72 4.98 11.81
N ILE A 162 0.37 5.71 12.05
CA ILE A 162 1.63 5.50 11.35
C ILE A 162 2.61 4.85 12.31
N VAL A 163 3.07 3.66 11.95
CA VAL A 163 4.07 2.90 12.70
C VAL A 163 5.45 3.26 12.11
N ARG A 164 6.36 3.71 12.98
CA ARG A 164 7.73 4.09 12.65
C ARG A 164 8.69 3.23 13.44
N ILE A 165 9.37 2.32 12.75
CA ILE A 165 10.29 1.34 13.32
C ILE A 165 11.71 1.77 12.99
N MET A 166 12.48 2.21 13.98
CA MET A 166 13.90 2.55 13.84
C MET A 166 14.74 1.32 14.13
N CYS A 167 15.40 0.78 13.11
CA CYS A 167 16.37 -0.30 13.23
C CYS A 167 17.75 0.29 13.54
N MET A 168 18.36 -0.19 14.62
CA MET A 168 19.65 0.31 15.11
C MET A 168 20.70 -0.79 15.02
N THR A 169 21.80 -0.56 14.30
CA THR A 169 22.93 -1.50 14.32
C THR A 169 23.78 -1.22 15.56
N PRO A 170 24.06 -2.27 16.37
CA PRO A 170 24.77 -2.09 17.61
C PRO A 170 26.25 -1.79 17.36
N LYS A 171 26.75 -0.69 17.95
CA LYS A 171 28.19 -0.50 18.19
C LYS A 171 28.60 -1.50 19.29
N LYS A 172 29.07 -2.69 18.88
CA LYS A 172 29.62 -3.84 19.65
C LYS A 172 29.56 -3.78 21.21
N PRO A 173 29.19 -4.86 21.93
CA PRO A 173 28.56 -6.12 21.55
C PRO A 173 27.12 -6.14 22.12
N LYS A 174 26.17 -5.55 21.41
CA LYS A 174 24.75 -5.59 21.80
C LYS A 174 23.94 -6.28 20.72
N LYS A 175 22.83 -6.88 21.13
CA LYS A 175 21.80 -7.47 20.26
C LYS A 175 21.16 -6.39 19.38
N ILE A 176 20.50 -6.80 18.30
CA ILE A 176 19.68 -5.94 17.45
C ILE A 176 18.68 -5.17 18.33
N GLN A 177 18.57 -3.87 18.10
CA GLN A 177 17.59 -3.03 18.80
C GLN A 177 16.66 -2.35 17.82
N VAL A 178 15.38 -2.36 18.16
CA VAL A 178 14.33 -1.62 17.47
C VAL A 178 13.70 -0.64 18.44
N LYS A 179 13.49 0.59 17.98
CA LYS A 179 12.62 1.55 18.66
C LYS A 179 11.39 1.77 17.80
N VAL A 180 10.22 1.64 18.41
CA VAL A 180 8.97 1.83 17.70
C VAL A 180 8.25 3.06 18.22
N GLN A 181 7.80 3.89 17.28
CA GLN A 181 6.95 5.04 17.53
C GLN A 181 5.67 4.88 16.72
N VAL A 182 4.54 5.22 17.33
CA VAL A 182 3.23 5.21 16.69
C VAL A 182 2.67 6.62 16.72
N TYR A 183 2.32 7.14 15.55
CA TYR A 183 1.63 8.41 15.43
C TYR A 183 0.14 8.16 15.30
N SER A 184 -0.67 8.78 16.16
CA SER A 184 -2.12 8.83 16.04
C SER A 184 -2.51 10.09 15.28
N VAL A 185 -3.26 9.94 14.18
CA VAL A 185 -3.72 11.06 13.37
C VAL A 185 -4.76 11.90 14.13
N ASN A 186 -5.67 11.25 14.84
CA ASN A 186 -6.70 11.92 15.63
C ASN A 186 -6.10 12.72 16.79
N ARG A 187 -5.06 12.19 17.45
CA ARG A 187 -4.37 12.88 18.57
C ARG A 187 -3.29 13.86 18.11
N ASP A 188 -2.90 13.81 16.83
CA ASP A 188 -1.81 14.61 16.25
C ASP A 188 -0.48 14.48 17.03
N SER A 189 -0.21 13.28 17.57
CA SER A 189 0.91 13.06 18.50
C SER A 189 1.55 11.69 18.32
N TRP A 190 2.85 11.63 18.63
CA TRP A 190 3.62 10.38 18.68
C TRP A 190 3.60 9.78 20.09
N LYS A 191 3.57 8.45 20.14
CA LYS A 191 3.77 7.63 21.33
C LYS A 191 4.90 6.65 21.06
N VAL A 192 5.77 6.44 22.04
CA VAL A 192 6.77 5.36 21.99
C VAL A 192 6.11 4.10 22.54
N ILE A 193 6.23 2.99 21.84
CA ILE A 193 5.85 1.68 22.36
C ILE A 193 7.12 0.87 22.64
N GLN A 194 7.12 0.18 23.78
CA GLN A 194 8.18 -0.77 24.12
C GLN A 194 7.78 -2.11 23.51
N ASP A 195 8.62 -2.60 22.61
CA ASP A 195 8.57 -3.98 22.16
C ASP A 195 9.82 -4.68 22.69
N GLU A 196 9.62 -5.79 23.39
CA GLU A 196 10.70 -6.57 23.99
C GLU A 196 11.34 -7.51 22.98
N THR A 197 10.70 -7.74 21.82
CA THR A 197 11.18 -8.69 20.81
C THR A 197 12.13 -7.99 19.83
N PRO A 198 13.43 -8.31 19.83
CA PRO A 198 14.33 -7.80 18.82
C PRO A 198 14.05 -8.48 17.48
N PHE A 199 13.80 -7.68 16.45
CA PHE A 199 13.68 -8.15 15.08
C PHE A 199 14.42 -7.22 14.13
N TYR A 200 14.74 -7.73 12.94
CA TYR A 200 15.37 -6.99 11.88
C TYR A 200 14.46 -6.93 10.66
N LEU A 201 14.35 -5.75 10.05
CA LEU A 201 13.58 -5.52 8.83
C LEU A 201 14.53 -5.26 7.67
N ILE A 202 14.24 -5.81 6.51
CA ILE A 202 14.98 -5.53 5.27
C ILE A 202 14.46 -4.24 4.61
N GLN A 203 13.15 -4.04 4.59
CA GLN A 203 12.50 -2.95 3.86
C GLN A 203 12.34 -1.67 4.70
N THR A 204 12.31 -0.51 4.05
CA THR A 204 11.99 0.81 4.64
C THR A 204 10.49 1.07 4.81
N ARG A 205 9.67 0.07 4.51
CA ARG A 205 8.20 0.10 4.60
C ARG A 205 7.62 -1.29 4.85
N CYS A 206 6.33 -1.35 5.19
CA CYS A 206 5.58 -2.60 5.26
C CYS A 206 5.46 -3.27 3.88
N ASN A 207 5.35 -4.59 3.87
CA ASN A 207 5.22 -5.40 2.68
C ASN A 207 3.79 -5.36 2.11
N ALA A 208 2.79 -5.32 2.98
CA ALA A 208 1.37 -5.27 2.61
C ALA A 208 0.55 -4.59 3.71
N ILE A 209 -0.63 -4.09 3.33
CA ILE A 209 -1.65 -3.62 4.27
C ILE A 209 -2.94 -4.36 3.91
N ALA A 210 -3.51 -5.11 4.83
CA ALA A 210 -4.77 -5.81 4.63
C ALA A 210 -5.72 -5.49 5.79
N LYS A 211 -6.98 -5.13 5.51
CA LYS A 211 -7.96 -4.71 6.54
C LYS A 211 -7.45 -3.56 7.43
N GLY A 212 -6.60 -2.69 6.88
CA GLY A 212 -5.95 -1.61 7.64
C GLY A 212 -4.86 -2.06 8.61
N ILE A 213 -4.39 -3.31 8.52
CA ILE A 213 -3.29 -3.84 9.32
C ILE A 213 -2.03 -3.89 8.44
N PRO A 214 -0.93 -3.21 8.81
CA PRO A 214 0.33 -3.33 8.10
C PRO A 214 1.11 -4.60 8.49
N TYR A 215 1.71 -5.25 7.50
CA TYR A 215 2.47 -6.49 7.62
C TYR A 215 3.91 -6.32 7.15
N TRP A 216 4.85 -6.94 7.86
CA TRP A 216 6.27 -6.96 7.55
C TRP A 216 6.82 -8.37 7.53
N THR A 217 7.66 -8.66 6.55
CA THR A 217 8.64 -9.74 6.63
C THR A 217 9.80 -9.25 7.50
N ALA A 218 10.08 -9.98 8.57
CA ALA A 218 11.15 -9.67 9.52
C ALA A 218 12.02 -10.90 9.77
N PHE A 219 13.18 -10.68 10.38
CA PHE A 219 14.10 -11.73 10.81
C PHE A 219 14.33 -11.62 12.30
N ILE A 220 14.18 -12.73 13.02
CA ILE A 220 14.48 -12.82 14.45
C ILE A 220 15.71 -13.69 14.63
N GLU A 221 16.64 -13.23 15.47
CA GLU A 221 17.83 -13.98 15.85
C GLU A 221 17.48 -15.02 16.92
N SER A 222 17.82 -16.28 16.67
CA SER A 222 17.67 -17.37 17.65
C SER A 222 18.77 -17.33 18.70
N GLU A 223 18.62 -18.11 19.78
CA GLU A 223 19.67 -18.27 20.80
C GLU A 223 21.01 -18.80 20.25
N LYS A 224 20.98 -19.45 19.08
CA LYS A 224 22.15 -19.98 18.38
C LYS A 224 22.74 -19.00 17.35
N SER A 225 22.30 -17.74 17.37
CA SER A 225 22.71 -16.71 16.39
C SER A 225 22.33 -17.02 14.93
N GLU A 226 21.23 -17.77 14.74
CA GLU A 226 20.64 -18.03 13.44
C GLU A 226 19.42 -17.14 13.21
N PHE A 227 19.31 -16.55 12.02
CA PHE A 227 18.17 -15.71 11.65
C PHE A 227 17.06 -16.54 11.02
N HIS A 228 15.85 -16.37 11.54
CA HIS A 228 14.66 -17.03 11.01
C HIS A 228 13.67 -15.97 10.52
N GLU A 229 13.14 -16.17 9.32
CA GLU A 229 12.10 -15.31 8.75
C GLU A 229 10.79 -15.49 9.52
N VAL A 230 10.15 -14.36 9.84
CA VAL A 230 8.84 -14.31 10.48
C VAL A 230 7.96 -13.27 9.79
N LEU A 231 6.66 -13.48 9.85
CA LEU A 231 5.68 -12.47 9.46
C LEU A 231 5.29 -11.70 10.73
N LEU A 232 5.55 -10.39 10.75
CA LEU A 232 5.07 -9.49 11.80
C LEU A 232 3.92 -8.65 11.28
N PHE A 233 2.97 -8.35 12.14
CA PHE A 233 1.93 -7.37 11.86
C PHE A 233 1.61 -6.55 13.09
N PHE A 234 1.14 -5.33 12.86
CA PHE A 234 0.86 -4.40 13.95
C PHE A 234 -0.64 -4.34 14.23
N ASP A 235 -1.06 -4.83 15.39
CA ASP A 235 -2.44 -4.66 15.87
C ASP A 235 -2.64 -3.19 16.22
N THR A 236 -3.36 -2.46 15.36
CA THR A 236 -3.57 -1.02 15.50
C THR A 236 -4.39 -0.67 16.73
N GLN A 237 -5.29 -1.54 17.19
CA GLN A 237 -6.14 -1.30 18.36
C GLN A 237 -5.34 -1.46 19.66
N LYS A 238 -4.59 -2.56 19.76
CA LYS A 238 -3.79 -2.87 20.96
C LYS A 238 -2.43 -2.17 20.97
N GLU A 239 -2.01 -1.66 19.82
CA GLU A 239 -0.70 -1.05 19.59
C GLU A 239 0.48 -1.98 19.92
N VAL A 240 0.40 -3.23 19.48
CA VAL A 240 1.43 -4.27 19.68
C VAL A 240 1.79 -4.97 18.38
N PHE A 241 3.02 -5.45 18.26
CA PHE A 241 3.37 -6.40 17.21
C PHE A 241 2.96 -7.81 17.60
N LEU A 242 2.48 -8.54 16.61
CA LEU A 242 2.15 -9.94 16.71
C LEU A 242 2.85 -10.70 15.60
N GLN A 243 3.28 -11.91 15.92
CA GLN A 243 3.84 -12.84 14.96
C GLN A 243 2.72 -13.65 14.29
N GLY A 244 2.70 -13.64 12.96
CA GLY A 244 1.87 -14.48 12.12
C GLY A 244 2.62 -15.70 11.61
N ALA A 245 1.87 -16.67 11.08
CA ALA A 245 2.46 -17.75 10.30
C ALA A 245 3.10 -17.20 9.02
N VAL A 246 4.19 -17.81 8.58
CA VAL A 246 4.80 -17.55 7.26
C VAL A 246 4.17 -18.52 6.25
N PRO A 247 3.93 -18.10 4.99
CA PRO A 247 3.44 -19.03 3.97
C PRO A 247 4.41 -20.20 3.77
N ASN A 248 3.90 -21.44 3.83
CA ASN A 248 4.68 -22.66 3.69
C ASN A 248 4.59 -23.23 2.26
N PHE A 249 4.86 -22.38 1.26
CA PHE A 249 4.93 -22.83 -0.13
C PHE A 249 6.24 -23.60 -0.40
N PRO A 250 6.27 -24.52 -1.39
CA PRO A 250 7.49 -25.19 -1.79
C PRO A 250 8.56 -24.17 -2.21
N MET A 251 9.68 -24.13 -1.49
CA MET A 251 10.83 -23.32 -1.86
C MET A 251 11.72 -24.09 -2.83
N GLY A 252 11.94 -23.52 -4.00
CA GLY A 252 12.91 -23.98 -4.98
C GLY A 252 13.71 -22.82 -5.57
N GLU A 253 14.73 -23.13 -6.35
CA GLU A 253 15.50 -22.13 -7.09
C GLU A 253 14.57 -21.27 -7.98
N GLY A 254 14.77 -19.95 -7.97
CA GLY A 254 13.91 -19.00 -8.71
C GLY A 254 12.53 -18.72 -8.10
N THR A 255 12.18 -19.31 -6.95
CA THR A 255 10.89 -19.02 -6.27
C THR A 255 10.89 -17.61 -5.68
N ASN A 256 9.86 -16.84 -6.04
CA ASN A 256 9.64 -15.50 -5.50
C ASN A 256 8.22 -15.36 -4.95
N ALA A 257 8.07 -14.52 -3.93
CA ALA A 257 6.79 -14.26 -3.30
C ALA A 257 6.57 -12.77 -3.04
N ARG A 258 5.29 -12.36 -3.10
CA ARG A 258 4.84 -11.00 -2.76
C ARG A 258 3.61 -11.07 -1.88
N LEU A 259 3.68 -10.41 -0.71
CA LEU A 259 2.52 -10.19 0.13
C LEU A 259 1.66 -9.09 -0.49
N VAL A 260 0.35 -9.32 -0.54
CA VAL A 260 -0.62 -8.43 -1.18
C VAL A 260 -1.93 -8.43 -0.39
N GLU A 261 -2.75 -7.41 -0.60
CA GLU A 261 -4.16 -7.44 -0.19
C GLU A 261 -5.01 -8.04 -1.31
N LEU A 262 -5.78 -9.08 -1.01
CA LEU A 262 -6.68 -9.70 -1.96
C LEU A 262 -8.02 -9.98 -1.28
N LYS A 263 -9.12 -9.41 -1.83
CA LYS A 263 -10.48 -9.54 -1.28
C LYS A 263 -10.55 -9.27 0.24
N ASP A 264 -9.98 -8.15 0.65
CA ASP A 264 -9.90 -7.71 2.05
C ASP A 264 -9.17 -8.71 2.97
N GLY A 265 -8.27 -9.54 2.45
CA GLY A 265 -7.45 -10.47 3.22
C GLY A 265 -5.99 -10.39 2.81
N LEU A 266 -5.11 -10.96 3.64
CA LEU A 266 -3.70 -11.08 3.30
C LEU A 266 -3.47 -12.30 2.39
N ALA A 267 -2.80 -12.07 1.27
CA ALA A 267 -2.40 -13.12 0.33
C ALA A 267 -0.90 -13.05 0.02
N SER A 268 -0.36 -14.15 -0.48
CA SER A 268 0.99 -14.25 -1.03
C SER A 268 0.89 -14.76 -2.46
N LEU A 269 1.35 -13.94 -3.41
CA LEU A 269 1.51 -14.32 -4.82
C LEU A 269 2.87 -14.97 -4.99
N VAL A 270 2.89 -16.26 -5.27
CA VAL A 270 4.11 -17.06 -5.41
C VAL A 270 4.31 -17.43 -6.87
N TYR A 271 5.48 -17.15 -7.41
CA TYR A 271 5.80 -17.42 -8.81
C TYR A 271 7.22 -17.95 -8.94
N TYR A 272 7.45 -18.71 -10.00
CA TYR A 272 8.71 -19.39 -10.24
C TYR A 272 9.35 -18.78 -11.49
N LEU A 273 10.49 -18.13 -11.29
CA LEU A 273 11.31 -17.65 -12.40
C LEU A 273 11.97 -18.86 -13.07
N SER A 274 11.81 -18.98 -14.38
CA SER A 274 12.47 -20.00 -15.20
C SER A 274 13.41 -19.31 -16.18
N GLU A 275 14.69 -19.65 -16.13
CA GLU A 275 15.68 -19.15 -17.10
C GLU A 275 15.54 -19.84 -18.47
N GLU A 276 14.99 -21.06 -18.51
CA GLU A 276 14.99 -21.92 -19.69
C GLU A 276 13.71 -21.84 -20.54
N SER A 277 12.63 -21.21 -20.05
CA SER A 277 11.35 -21.20 -20.75
C SER A 277 10.91 -19.80 -21.20
N ASN A 278 10.70 -19.63 -22.50
CA ASN A 278 9.90 -18.53 -23.09
C ASN A 278 8.40 -18.60 -22.70
N LYS A 279 8.02 -19.44 -21.73
CA LYS A 279 6.65 -19.60 -21.25
C LYS A 279 6.48 -18.81 -19.95
N GLY A 280 5.29 -18.23 -19.80
CA GLY A 280 4.87 -17.53 -18.60
C GLY A 280 5.03 -18.32 -17.32
N ALA A 281 5.39 -17.62 -16.23
CA ALA A 281 5.26 -18.16 -14.89
C ALA A 281 3.78 -18.31 -14.52
N GLY A 282 3.42 -19.47 -13.98
CA GLY A 282 2.19 -19.61 -13.20
C GLY A 282 2.35 -18.88 -11.87
N VAL A 283 1.25 -18.33 -11.34
CA VAL A 283 1.23 -17.68 -10.03
C VAL A 283 0.32 -18.45 -9.10
N ASP A 284 0.90 -18.99 -8.04
CA ASP A 284 0.17 -19.63 -6.94
C ASP A 284 -0.30 -18.57 -5.95
N VAL A 285 -1.60 -18.58 -5.63
CA VAL A 285 -2.20 -17.66 -4.68
C VAL A 285 -2.43 -18.37 -3.37
N TRP A 286 -1.64 -17.98 -2.37
CA TRP A 286 -1.78 -18.44 -1.00
C TRP A 286 -2.52 -17.39 -0.17
N VAL A 287 -3.43 -17.80 0.69
CA VAL A 287 -4.21 -16.90 1.54
C VAL A 287 -4.07 -17.30 3.00
N LEU A 288 -3.91 -16.29 3.86
CA LEU A 288 -3.90 -16.47 5.30
C LEU A 288 -5.34 -16.67 5.79
N ASP A 289 -5.58 -17.77 6.49
CA ASP A 289 -6.82 -18.01 7.22
C ASP A 289 -6.69 -17.39 8.62
N ASP A 290 -7.39 -16.29 8.89
CA ASP A 290 -7.34 -15.58 10.17
C ASP A 290 -7.79 -16.45 11.35
N CYS A 291 -8.73 -17.38 11.12
CA CYS A 291 -9.28 -18.26 12.16
C CYS A 291 -8.29 -19.36 12.53
N LYS A 292 -7.69 -20.00 11.51
CA LYS A 292 -6.72 -21.09 11.71
C LYS A 292 -5.30 -20.58 11.94
N LYS A 293 -5.04 -19.30 11.68
CA LYS A 293 -3.71 -18.68 11.66
C LYS A 293 -2.72 -19.44 10.79
N SER A 294 -3.19 -19.92 9.64
CA SER A 294 -2.43 -20.80 8.75
C SER A 294 -2.60 -20.40 7.29
N TRP A 295 -1.56 -20.60 6.51
CA TRP A 295 -1.61 -20.38 5.06
C TRP A 295 -2.13 -21.60 4.32
N SER A 296 -2.88 -21.35 3.24
CA SER A 296 -3.28 -22.41 2.31
C SER A 296 -3.26 -21.89 0.88
N LYS A 297 -2.79 -22.72 -0.05
CA LYS A 297 -2.94 -22.46 -1.48
C LYS A 297 -4.43 -22.49 -1.83
N LYS A 298 -4.94 -21.40 -2.38
CA LYS A 298 -6.35 -21.30 -2.79
C LYS A 298 -6.55 -21.67 -4.25
N PHE A 299 -5.70 -21.18 -5.13
CA PHE A 299 -5.75 -21.45 -6.57
C PHE A 299 -4.41 -21.08 -7.22
N SER A 300 -4.26 -21.45 -8.49
CA SER A 300 -3.17 -21.02 -9.36
C SER A 300 -3.75 -20.25 -10.54
N VAL A 301 -3.04 -19.24 -11.02
CA VAL A 301 -3.40 -18.49 -12.22
C VAL A 301 -2.28 -18.53 -13.26
N GLY A 302 -2.62 -18.29 -14.51
CA GLY A 302 -1.68 -18.32 -15.63
C GLY A 302 -1.70 -19.65 -16.41
N PRO A 303 -0.67 -19.91 -17.23
CA PRO A 303 0.57 -19.14 -17.33
C PRO A 303 0.34 -17.70 -17.82
N ILE A 304 1.09 -16.75 -17.27
CA ILE A 304 1.02 -15.36 -17.71
C ILE A 304 1.57 -15.25 -19.14
N PRO A 305 0.89 -14.64 -20.13
CA PRO A 305 1.34 -14.73 -21.54
C PRO A 305 2.61 -13.92 -21.91
N PHE A 306 3.49 -13.62 -20.95
CA PHE A 306 4.77 -12.94 -21.15
C PHE A 306 5.79 -13.39 -20.10
N LYS A 307 7.07 -13.07 -20.32
CA LYS A 307 8.14 -13.40 -19.37
C LYS A 307 8.04 -12.45 -18.17
N VAL A 308 7.62 -12.97 -17.03
CA VAL A 308 7.54 -12.23 -15.77
C VAL A 308 8.93 -12.16 -15.15
N GLU A 309 9.40 -10.94 -14.88
CA GLU A 309 10.64 -10.69 -14.13
C GLU A 309 10.33 -10.42 -12.66
N ARG A 310 9.28 -9.64 -12.39
CA ARG A 310 8.89 -9.28 -11.03
C ARG A 310 7.38 -9.10 -10.89
N LEU A 311 6.76 -9.80 -9.95
CA LEU A 311 5.42 -9.43 -9.50
C LEU A 311 5.51 -8.18 -8.63
N ILE A 312 4.63 -7.21 -8.90
CA ILE A 312 4.61 -5.92 -8.20
C ILE A 312 3.51 -5.93 -7.14
N GLN A 313 2.27 -6.18 -7.55
CA GLN A 313 1.07 -6.05 -6.72
C GLN A 313 -0.13 -6.75 -7.40
N CYS A 314 -1.28 -6.84 -6.73
CA CYS A 314 -2.57 -7.06 -7.38
C CYS A 314 -3.60 -5.99 -6.99
N SER A 315 -4.62 -5.84 -7.83
CA SER A 315 -5.85 -5.14 -7.47
C SER A 315 -6.62 -5.93 -6.38
N LYS A 316 -7.64 -5.32 -5.77
CA LYS A 316 -8.46 -6.02 -4.77
C LYS A 316 -9.23 -7.20 -5.36
N ASN A 317 -9.57 -7.13 -6.66
CA ASN A 317 -10.34 -8.16 -7.38
C ASN A 317 -9.49 -9.24 -8.07
N GLY A 318 -8.16 -9.13 -8.00
CA GLY A 318 -7.22 -10.17 -8.38
C GLY A 318 -6.55 -10.00 -9.74
N GLU A 319 -6.70 -8.85 -10.41
CA GLU A 319 -5.87 -8.47 -11.55
C GLU A 319 -4.43 -8.22 -11.07
N ILE A 320 -3.46 -8.82 -11.74
CA ILE A 320 -2.05 -8.84 -11.32
C ILE A 320 -1.28 -7.76 -12.06
N VAL A 321 -0.50 -6.98 -11.33
CA VAL A 321 0.47 -6.04 -11.87
C VAL A 321 1.86 -6.67 -11.81
N ALA A 322 2.48 -6.84 -12.97
CA ALA A 322 3.77 -7.49 -13.11
C ALA A 322 4.68 -6.71 -14.07
N GLU A 323 5.97 -6.75 -13.77
CA GLU A 323 7.03 -6.27 -14.62
C GLU A 323 7.62 -7.44 -15.41
N GLY A 324 7.89 -7.21 -16.69
CA GLY A 324 8.47 -8.22 -17.55
C GLY A 324 8.78 -7.71 -18.96
N THR A 325 9.19 -8.62 -19.83
CA THR A 325 9.39 -8.36 -21.26
C THR A 325 8.21 -8.91 -22.04
N GLY A 326 7.69 -8.14 -23.02
CA GLY A 326 6.62 -8.61 -23.92
C GLY A 326 7.06 -9.81 -24.78
N GLU A 327 6.15 -10.33 -25.63
CA GLU A 327 6.49 -11.44 -26.53
C GLU A 327 7.70 -11.09 -27.42
N ILE A 328 8.79 -11.84 -27.19
CA ILE A 328 10.00 -11.95 -28.01
C ILE A 328 10.62 -10.61 -28.41
N VAL A 329 11.55 -10.10 -27.59
CA VAL A 329 12.53 -9.11 -28.06
C VAL A 329 13.90 -9.36 -27.45
N ALA A 330 14.94 -9.08 -28.24
CA ALA A 330 16.36 -9.27 -27.96
C ALA A 330 16.81 -8.68 -26.61
N GLU A 331 17.90 -9.24 -26.07
CA GLU A 331 18.60 -8.75 -24.87
C GLU A 331 18.78 -7.22 -24.92
N GLY A 332 18.36 -6.54 -23.85
CA GLY A 332 18.58 -5.09 -23.68
C GLY A 332 17.35 -4.18 -23.81
N THR A 333 16.12 -4.71 -23.88
CA THR A 333 14.91 -3.87 -23.75
C THR A 333 14.51 -3.67 -22.28
N GLU A 334 14.17 -2.44 -21.91
CA GLU A 334 13.74 -2.06 -20.55
C GLU A 334 12.45 -2.81 -20.16
N GLY A 335 12.40 -3.33 -18.92
CA GLY A 335 11.22 -4.01 -18.37
C GLY A 335 9.97 -3.12 -18.40
N LYS A 336 8.86 -3.68 -18.89
CA LYS A 336 7.56 -2.99 -19.00
C LYS A 336 6.61 -3.47 -17.91
N LEU A 337 5.70 -2.60 -17.48
CA LEU A 337 4.62 -2.98 -16.58
C LEU A 337 3.40 -3.49 -17.36
N PHE A 338 2.81 -4.55 -16.84
CA PHE A 338 1.61 -5.17 -17.39
C PHE A 338 0.55 -5.36 -16.31
N LEU A 339 -0.71 -5.14 -16.69
CA LEU A 339 -1.88 -5.58 -15.95
C LEU A 339 -2.40 -6.86 -16.61
N TYR A 340 -2.39 -7.97 -15.88
CA TYR A 340 -2.93 -9.26 -16.30
C TYR A 340 -4.24 -9.53 -15.57
N ASP A 341 -5.31 -9.83 -16.31
CA ASP A 341 -6.57 -10.30 -15.75
C ASP A 341 -6.65 -11.84 -15.86
N PRO A 342 -6.55 -12.57 -14.73
CA PRO A 342 -6.62 -14.02 -14.72
C PRO A 342 -7.94 -14.62 -15.22
N LYS A 343 -9.04 -13.85 -15.19
CA LYS A 343 -10.38 -14.33 -15.57
C LYS A 343 -10.57 -14.32 -17.07
N THR A 344 -10.07 -13.28 -17.73
CA THR A 344 -10.20 -13.10 -19.18
C THR A 344 -8.94 -13.50 -19.95
N ASN A 345 -7.83 -13.76 -19.24
CA ASN A 345 -6.48 -13.84 -19.80
C ASN A 345 -6.06 -12.57 -20.57
N GLY A 346 -6.73 -11.44 -20.32
CA GLY A 346 -6.40 -10.17 -20.93
C GLY A 346 -5.09 -9.60 -20.36
N ILE A 347 -4.25 -9.05 -21.24
CA ILE A 347 -3.06 -8.28 -20.84
C ILE A 347 -3.20 -6.85 -21.34
N LYS A 348 -2.79 -5.91 -20.51
CA LYS A 348 -2.66 -4.51 -20.88
C LYS A 348 -1.29 -3.98 -20.48
N ASN A 349 -0.63 -3.25 -21.36
CA ASN A 349 0.60 -2.53 -21.04
C ASN A 349 0.28 -1.26 -20.24
N ILE A 350 0.97 -1.07 -19.11
CA ILE A 350 0.92 0.13 -18.28
C ILE A 350 2.12 0.99 -18.65
N SER A 351 1.90 2.00 -19.49
CA SER A 351 2.95 2.95 -19.88
C SER A 351 3.05 4.09 -18.86
N ILE A 352 4.19 4.20 -18.19
CA ILE A 352 4.56 5.31 -17.30
C ILE A 352 5.78 5.98 -17.93
N ASP A 353 5.76 7.31 -18.05
CA ASP A 353 6.82 8.07 -18.71
C ASP A 353 8.12 8.08 -17.88
N LYS A 354 9.29 8.11 -18.54
CA LYS A 354 10.62 8.37 -17.93
C LYS A 354 11.02 7.45 -16.76
N VAL A 355 10.95 6.13 -16.94
CA VAL A 355 11.18 5.17 -15.85
C VAL A 355 12.38 4.27 -16.08
N GLN A 356 13.13 3.95 -15.01
CA GLN A 356 14.13 2.88 -15.00
C GLN A 356 13.48 1.52 -14.72
N ALA A 357 13.90 0.46 -15.41
CA ALA A 357 13.46 -0.89 -15.08
C ALA A 357 13.76 -1.25 -13.61
N HIS A 358 12.95 -2.13 -13.03
CA HIS A 358 13.03 -2.62 -11.65
C HIS A 358 12.79 -1.58 -10.55
N SER A 359 12.18 -0.45 -10.91
CA SER A 359 11.96 0.68 -10.01
C SER A 359 10.49 0.84 -9.58
N TYR A 360 9.63 -0.15 -9.79
CA TYR A 360 8.20 0.01 -9.49
C TYR A 360 7.80 -0.52 -8.11
N GLU A 361 6.89 0.20 -7.46
CA GLU A 361 6.19 -0.20 -6.24
C GLU A 361 4.72 0.13 -6.37
N ALA A 362 3.84 -0.66 -5.77
CA ALA A 362 2.42 -0.42 -5.90
C ALA A 362 1.59 -0.95 -4.72
N PHE A 363 0.42 -0.35 -4.52
CA PHE A 363 -0.60 -0.81 -3.58
C PHE A 363 -1.99 -0.78 -4.22
N SER A 364 -2.86 -1.67 -3.78
CA SER A 364 -4.30 -1.55 -4.03
C SER A 364 -4.78 -0.17 -3.56
N TYR A 365 -5.64 0.46 -4.34
CA TYR A 365 -6.14 1.80 -4.04
C TYR A 365 -7.62 1.92 -4.37
N THR A 366 -8.33 2.59 -3.49
CA THR A 366 -9.75 2.90 -3.64
C THR A 366 -9.92 4.38 -3.32
N GLU A 367 -10.51 5.13 -4.24
CA GLU A 367 -10.74 6.56 -4.02
C GLU A 367 -11.65 6.78 -2.80
N SER A 368 -11.37 7.82 -2.01
CA SER A 368 -12.19 8.13 -0.86
C SER A 368 -12.33 9.63 -0.60
N LEU A 369 -13.37 9.97 0.17
CA LEU A 369 -13.58 11.31 0.72
C LEU A 369 -12.86 11.54 2.06
N VAL A 370 -12.02 10.59 2.51
CA VAL A 370 -11.35 10.66 3.81
C VAL A 370 -10.56 11.96 3.92
N SER A 371 -10.82 12.70 4.99
CA SER A 371 -10.16 13.96 5.31
C SER A 371 -9.69 13.92 6.75
N ILE A 372 -8.41 14.24 6.95
CA ILE A 372 -7.80 14.32 8.29
C ILE A 372 -7.56 15.78 8.65
N LYS A 373 -7.68 16.11 9.93
CA LYS A 373 -7.49 17.47 10.42
C LYS A 373 -6.06 17.96 10.12
N GLY A 374 -5.98 19.15 9.53
CA GLY A 374 -4.71 19.81 9.20
C GLY A 374 -4.16 19.48 7.80
N MET A 375 -4.94 18.79 6.95
CA MET A 375 -4.59 18.67 5.54
C MET A 375 -4.60 20.03 4.81
N LYS A 376 -3.73 20.16 3.83
CA LYS A 376 -3.58 21.28 2.91
C LYS A 376 -3.79 20.80 1.46
N GLN A 377 -4.15 21.72 0.58
CA GLN A 377 -4.31 21.43 -0.85
C GLN A 377 -2.94 21.25 -1.51
N VAL A 378 -2.80 20.28 -2.41
CA VAL A 378 -1.63 20.15 -3.29
C VAL A 378 -1.59 21.29 -4.31
N GLY A 379 -0.43 21.93 -4.47
CA GLY A 379 -0.19 22.94 -5.53
C GLY A 379 -0.70 24.36 -5.24
N LEU A 380 -0.85 24.73 -3.96
CA LEU A 380 -1.08 26.12 -3.53
C LEU A 380 0.18 26.75 -2.95
#